data_AF-A0A4S8KHM1-F1
#
_entry.id   AF-A0A4S8KHM1-F1
#
_cell.length_a   1.000
_cell.length_b   1.000
_cell.length_c   1.000
_cell.angle_alpha   90.00
_cell.angle_beta   90.00
_cell.angle_gamma   90.00
#
_symmetry.space_group_name_H-M   'P 1'
#
loop_
_entity.id
_entity.type
_entity.pdbx_description
1 polymer ?
#
loop_
_entity_poly.entity_id
_entity_poly.type
_entity_poly.pdbx_seq_one_letter_code
_entity_poly.pdbx_strand_id
1 'polypeptide(L)'
;MNLIPNADSPHHNNTSGATSMAATSTGAAASSSSSSSIAPSLSRYESQKRRDWNTFGQYLRNHRPPLSLSQCSSSHVLEFLRYLDQFGKTKIHTHLCPFFGNSNPPAPCPCPLRQAWGSLDALIGRLRAAYEENGGKPESNPFGL
;
A
#
# COMPACT_ATOMS: atom_id res chain seq x y z
N MET A 1 61.36 20.09 7.67
CA MET A 1 60.65 18.85 7.32
C MET A 1 59.51 19.20 6.37
N ASN A 2 59.50 18.57 5.20
CA ASN A 2 58.35 18.42 4.27
C ASN A 2 57.08 17.97 5.04
N LEU A 3 55.82 18.21 4.67
CA LEU A 3 55.08 18.26 3.39
C LEU A 3 53.98 19.37 3.48
N ILE A 4 53.74 20.29 2.52
CA ILE A 4 53.00 20.19 1.22
C ILE A 4 51.46 20.00 1.44
N PRO A 5 50.54 20.66 0.67
CA PRO A 5 49.85 21.88 1.10
C PRO A 5 48.30 21.79 0.92
N ASN A 6 47.57 22.88 1.15
CA ASN A 6 46.24 23.09 0.57
C ASN A 6 46.40 23.78 -0.79
N ALA A 7 46.00 23.12 -1.89
CA ALA A 7 45.52 23.73 -3.15
C ALA A 7 45.31 22.63 -4.21
N ASP A 8 44.08 22.46 -4.70
CA ASP A 8 43.80 22.85 -6.08
C ASP A 8 42.36 23.36 -6.15
N SER A 9 42.18 24.41 -6.95
CA SER A 9 40.91 25.00 -7.29
C SER A 9 40.39 24.29 -8.57
N PRO A 10 39.92 25.00 -9.60
CA PRO A 10 38.50 25.05 -9.93
C PRO A 10 38.24 24.50 -11.34
N HIS A 11 36.99 24.41 -11.76
CA HIS A 11 36.50 24.66 -13.12
C HIS A 11 35.05 24.19 -13.14
N HIS A 12 34.05 24.91 -13.57
CA HIS A 12 33.86 26.31 -13.94
C HIS A 12 32.35 26.50 -13.68
N ASN A 13 31.92 27.62 -13.12
CA ASN A 13 31.62 28.83 -13.89
C ASN A 13 30.65 28.49 -15.03
N ASN A 14 29.53 29.16 -15.20
CA ASN A 14 29.34 30.58 -15.00
C ASN A 14 27.84 30.80 -15.20
N THR A 15 27.28 31.65 -14.34
CA THR A 15 26.45 32.78 -14.77
C THR A 15 25.05 32.54 -15.27
N SER A 16 24.13 33.46 -15.01
CA SER A 16 24.02 34.63 -14.12
C SER A 16 22.75 35.29 -14.64
N GLY A 17 22.07 36.00 -13.75
CA GLY A 17 20.98 36.90 -14.11
C GLY A 17 19.66 36.33 -13.61
N ALA A 18 19.17 36.77 -12.45
CA ALA A 18 18.45 38.04 -12.29
C ALA A 18 17.20 38.02 -13.20
N THR A 19 15.96 38.17 -12.73
CA THR A 19 15.44 39.00 -11.64
C THR A 19 13.93 38.73 -11.53
N SER A 20 13.41 38.84 -10.30
CA SER A 20 12.19 39.56 -9.90
C SER A 20 10.83 39.33 -10.60
N MET A 21 9.90 38.79 -9.79
CA MET A 21 8.51 39.24 -9.50
C MET A 21 7.64 39.92 -10.58
N ALA A 22 6.44 39.36 -10.84
CA ALA A 22 5.12 39.97 -10.56
C ALA A 22 3.97 39.14 -11.17
N ALA A 23 2.81 39.19 -10.51
CA ALA A 23 1.54 38.58 -10.90
C ALA A 23 0.89 39.32 -12.10
N THR A 24 -0.01 38.65 -12.85
CA THR A 24 -1.37 39.13 -13.23
C THR A 24 -2.13 37.99 -13.92
N SER A 25 -3.42 37.89 -13.59
CA SER A 25 -4.46 37.02 -14.15
C SER A 25 -5.01 37.51 -15.50
N THR A 26 -5.28 36.60 -16.44
CA THR A 26 -6.30 36.74 -17.49
C THR A 26 -6.72 35.36 -18.00
N GLY A 27 -8.04 35.14 -18.09
CA GLY A 27 -8.62 33.92 -18.65
C GLY A 27 -8.80 33.97 -20.16
N ALA A 28 -8.85 32.80 -20.79
CA ALA A 28 -9.63 32.50 -21.99
C ALA A 28 -9.65 30.98 -22.23
N ALA A 29 -10.74 30.51 -22.81
CA ALA A 29 -11.20 29.13 -22.94
C ALA A 29 -10.32 28.21 -23.80
N ALA A 30 -10.39 26.90 -23.52
CA ALA A 30 -10.57 25.85 -24.53
C ALA A 30 -10.88 24.50 -23.87
N SER A 31 -12.09 24.03 -24.12
CA SER A 31 -12.49 22.63 -23.98
C SER A 31 -11.65 21.73 -24.88
N SER A 32 -10.94 20.76 -24.29
CA SER A 32 -10.41 19.59 -24.98
C SER A 32 -10.87 18.32 -24.27
N SER A 33 -12.02 17.83 -24.71
CA SER A 33 -12.47 16.47 -24.51
C SER A 33 -11.43 15.50 -25.07
N SER A 34 -10.64 14.89 -24.20
CA SER A 34 -9.73 13.79 -24.56
C SER A 34 -10.30 12.46 -24.06
N SER A 35 -10.91 11.76 -25.01
CA SER A 35 -10.99 10.30 -25.18
C SER A 35 -10.52 9.41 -24.01
N SER A 36 -11.51 8.75 -23.40
CA SER A 36 -11.50 7.41 -22.80
C SER A 36 -10.15 6.70 -22.66
N SER A 37 -9.47 6.88 -21.51
CA SER A 37 -8.43 5.94 -21.06
C SER A 37 -9.07 4.90 -20.14
N ILE A 38 -9.54 3.78 -20.71
CA ILE A 38 -10.01 2.61 -19.95
C ILE A 38 -8.81 1.79 -19.38
N ALA A 39 -7.58 2.07 -19.83
CA ALA A 39 -6.37 1.30 -19.52
C ALA A 39 -5.71 1.46 -18.12
N PRO A 40 -5.86 2.55 -17.33
CA PRO A 40 -5.12 2.69 -16.07
C PRO A 40 -5.77 1.94 -14.90
N SER A 41 -7.10 1.78 -14.90
CA SER A 41 -7.85 1.14 -13.80
C SER A 41 -7.60 -0.37 -13.72
N LEU A 42 -7.62 -1.05 -14.88
CA LEU A 42 -7.34 -2.48 -14.99
C LEU A 42 -5.91 -2.79 -14.56
N SER A 43 -4.92 -2.04 -15.06
CA SER A 43 -3.50 -2.24 -14.68
C SER A 43 -3.25 -2.04 -13.17
N ARG A 44 -3.91 -1.06 -12.54
CA ARG A 44 -3.84 -0.83 -11.10
C ARG A 44 -4.45 -2.00 -10.32
N TYR A 45 -5.64 -2.44 -10.72
CA TYR A 45 -6.33 -3.58 -10.11
C TYR A 45 -5.47 -4.85 -10.19
N GLU A 46 -4.97 -5.17 -11.39
CA GLU A 46 -4.11 -6.33 -11.65
C GLU A 46 -2.83 -6.30 -10.82
N SER A 47 -2.18 -5.14 -10.75
CA SER A 47 -0.98 -4.96 -9.93
C SER A 47 -1.26 -5.17 -8.45
N GLN A 48 -2.40 -4.70 -7.95
CA GLN A 48 -2.81 -4.91 -6.56
C GLN A 48 -3.13 -6.39 -6.29
N LYS A 49 -3.91 -7.02 -7.18
CA LYS A 49 -4.25 -8.45 -7.11
C LYS A 49 -3.00 -9.32 -7.02
N ARG A 50 -2.00 -9.04 -7.87
CA ARG A 50 -0.71 -9.76 -7.86
C ARG A 50 0.06 -9.56 -6.56
N ARG A 51 0.10 -8.35 -5.99
CA ARG A 51 0.73 -8.10 -4.68
C ARG A 51 0.04 -8.86 -3.56
N ASP A 52 -1.28 -8.83 -3.54
CA ASP A 52 -2.09 -9.49 -2.53
C ASP A 52 -1.91 -11.01 -2.60
N TRP A 53 -1.94 -11.57 -3.82
CA TRP A 53 -1.67 -12.99 -4.06
C TRP A 53 -0.28 -13.41 -3.59
N ASN A 54 0.76 -12.63 -3.93
CA ASN A 54 2.13 -12.91 -3.47
C ASN A 54 2.25 -12.83 -1.94
N THR A 55 1.58 -11.86 -1.31
CA THR A 55 1.56 -11.72 0.14
C THR A 55 0.90 -12.93 0.79
N PHE A 56 -0.23 -13.40 0.25
CA PHE A 56 -0.90 -14.60 0.71
C PHE A 56 -0.06 -15.86 0.51
N GLY A 57 0.57 -16.03 -0.66
CA GLY A 57 1.47 -17.16 -0.91
C GLY A 57 2.71 -17.14 -0.01
N GLN A 58 3.20 -15.96 0.39
CA GLN A 58 4.26 -15.85 1.39
C GLN A 58 3.75 -16.23 2.79
N TYR A 59 2.54 -15.82 3.16
CA TYR A 59 1.90 -16.21 4.42
C TYR A 59 1.81 -17.74 4.55
N LEU A 60 1.32 -18.44 3.51
CA LEU A 60 1.21 -19.90 3.52
C LEU A 60 2.57 -20.61 3.68
N ARG A 61 3.61 -20.11 3.02
CA ARG A 61 4.99 -20.64 3.15
C ARG A 61 5.61 -20.40 4.52
N ASN A 62 5.24 -19.29 5.18
CA ASN A 62 5.73 -18.94 6.51
C ASN A 62 4.97 -19.66 7.63
N HIS A 63 3.80 -20.22 7.33
CA HIS A 63 3.04 -21.02 8.28
C HIS A 63 3.87 -22.21 8.77
N ARG A 64 3.64 -22.65 10.02
CA ARG A 64 4.31 -23.81 10.62
C ARG A 64 3.28 -24.82 11.13
N PRO A 65 3.10 -25.98 10.46
CA PRO A 65 3.83 -26.47 9.27
C PRO A 65 3.50 -25.67 7.98
N PRO A 66 4.38 -25.64 6.96
CA PRO A 66 4.10 -24.96 5.71
C PRO A 66 2.81 -25.47 5.06
N LEU A 67 1.96 -24.55 4.60
CA LEU A 67 0.69 -24.88 3.97
C LEU A 67 0.80 -24.78 2.45
N SER A 68 0.26 -25.77 1.74
CA SER A 68 -0.01 -25.64 0.30
C SER A 68 -1.36 -24.96 0.06
N LEU A 69 -1.54 -24.37 -1.12
CA LEU A 69 -2.83 -23.82 -1.53
C LEU A 69 -3.96 -24.87 -1.50
N SER A 70 -3.67 -26.13 -1.86
CA SER A 70 -4.64 -27.23 -1.85
C SER A 70 -5.11 -27.65 -0.46
N GLN A 71 -4.32 -27.37 0.58
CA GLN A 71 -4.66 -27.63 1.98
C GLN A 71 -5.19 -26.38 2.68
N CYS A 72 -5.16 -25.24 2.00
CA CYS A 72 -5.70 -24.01 2.54
C CYS A 72 -7.22 -24.11 2.62
N SER A 73 -7.75 -23.71 3.76
CA SER A 73 -9.17 -23.67 4.06
C SER A 73 -9.53 -22.28 4.57
N SER A 74 -10.82 -21.99 4.67
CA SER A 74 -11.29 -20.67 5.10
C SER A 74 -10.82 -20.30 6.52
N SER A 75 -10.50 -21.26 7.40
CA SER A 75 -9.90 -20.95 8.70
C SER A 75 -8.54 -20.28 8.57
N HIS A 76 -7.69 -20.76 7.65
CA HIS A 76 -6.37 -20.18 7.38
C HIS A 76 -6.50 -18.80 6.71
N VAL A 77 -7.54 -18.59 5.91
CA VAL A 77 -7.88 -17.27 5.37
C VAL A 77 -8.24 -16.30 6.50
N LEU A 78 -9.10 -16.71 7.44
CA LEU A 78 -9.44 -15.87 8.59
C LEU A 78 -8.23 -15.51 9.45
N GLU A 79 -7.31 -16.46 9.64
CA GLU A 79 -6.05 -16.20 10.34
C GLU A 79 -5.17 -15.21 9.57
N PHE A 80 -5.07 -15.35 8.25
CA PHE A 80 -4.39 -14.37 7.39
C PHE A 80 -4.99 -12.96 7.53
N LEU A 81 -6.32 -12.82 7.54
CA LEU A 81 -6.97 -11.52 7.73
C LEU A 81 -6.67 -10.93 9.12
N ARG A 82 -6.63 -11.76 10.17
CA ARG A 82 -6.21 -11.32 11.51
C ARG A 82 -4.74 -10.92 11.57
N TYR A 83 -3.88 -11.58 10.81
CA TYR A 83 -2.49 -11.18 10.66
C TYR A 83 -2.37 -9.80 10.00
N LEU A 84 -3.18 -9.51 8.98
CA LEU A 84 -3.19 -8.21 8.30
C LEU A 84 -3.65 -7.04 9.17
N ASP A 85 -4.45 -7.30 10.20
CA ASP A 85 -4.88 -6.28 11.16
C ASP A 85 -3.69 -5.62 11.88
N GLN A 86 -2.57 -6.33 12.07
CA GLN A 86 -1.35 -5.78 12.69
C GLN A 86 -0.76 -4.61 11.88
N PHE A 87 -1.04 -4.59 10.57
CA PHE A 87 -0.63 -3.54 9.65
C PHE A 87 -1.80 -2.62 9.26
N GLY A 88 -2.89 -2.68 10.04
CA GLY A 88 -4.05 -1.80 9.92
C GLY A 88 -3.68 -0.33 10.05
N LYS A 89 -4.50 0.53 9.46
CA LYS A 89 -4.36 1.99 9.63
C LYS A 89 -5.28 2.55 10.71
N THR A 90 -6.26 1.77 11.14
CA THR A 90 -7.26 2.22 12.12
C THR A 90 -6.89 1.72 13.50
N LYS A 91 -6.67 2.63 14.44
CA LYS A 91 -6.49 2.31 15.86
C LYS A 91 -7.87 2.13 16.49
N ILE A 92 -8.15 0.96 17.05
CA ILE A 92 -9.43 0.68 17.72
C ILE A 92 -9.22 0.76 19.23
N HIS A 93 -9.65 1.85 19.84
CA HIS A 93 -9.49 2.06 21.28
C HIS A 93 -10.45 1.19 22.07
N THR A 94 -9.95 0.53 23.11
CA THR A 94 -10.78 -0.14 24.11
C THR A 94 -11.35 0.89 25.10
N HIS A 95 -12.47 0.59 25.75
CA HIS A 95 -13.05 1.48 26.76
C HIS A 95 -12.12 1.77 27.95
N LEU A 96 -11.14 0.90 28.20
CA LEU A 96 -10.12 1.08 29.25
C LEU A 96 -8.87 1.83 28.76
N CYS A 97 -8.86 2.30 27.51
CA CYS A 97 -7.73 3.03 26.97
C CYS A 97 -7.62 4.41 27.63
N PRO A 98 -6.48 4.78 28.25
CA PRO A 98 -6.31 6.08 28.89
C PRO A 98 -6.38 7.26 27.90
N PHE A 99 -6.21 6.98 26.61
CA PHE A 99 -6.30 7.97 25.53
C PHE A 99 -7.63 7.91 24.74
N PHE A 100 -8.65 7.18 25.23
CA PHE A 100 -9.93 7.08 24.53
C PHE A 100 -10.57 8.47 24.32
N GLY A 101 -10.96 8.79 23.09
CA GLY A 101 -11.57 10.08 22.73
C GLY A 101 -10.60 11.27 22.61
N ASN A 102 -9.29 11.07 22.81
CA ASN A 102 -8.30 12.14 22.69
C ASN A 102 -7.72 12.19 21.25
N SER A 103 -7.96 13.29 20.53
CA SER A 103 -7.51 13.47 19.14
C SER A 103 -6.00 13.62 18.98
N ASN A 104 -5.28 14.05 20.02
CA ASN A 104 -3.83 14.24 19.98
C ASN A 104 -3.18 13.70 21.27
N PRO A 105 -3.08 12.37 21.40
CA PRO A 105 -2.54 11.75 22.62
C PRO A 105 -1.03 12.02 22.74
N PRO A 106 -0.52 12.27 23.97
CA PRO A 106 0.89 12.58 24.20
C PRO A 106 1.82 11.38 23.98
N ALA A 107 1.28 10.16 23.89
CA ALA A 107 2.01 8.93 23.63
C ALA A 107 1.14 7.91 22.88
N PRO A 108 1.72 6.93 22.17
CA PRO A 108 0.96 5.84 21.55
C PRO A 108 0.33 4.91 22.60
N CYS A 109 -0.90 4.43 22.36
CA CYS A 109 -1.54 3.41 23.20
C CYS A 109 -1.28 1.98 22.70
N PRO A 110 -1.44 0.96 23.58
CA PRO A 110 -1.34 -0.45 23.20
C PRO A 110 -2.57 -0.98 22.44
N CYS A 111 -3.55 -0.12 22.11
CA CYS A 111 -4.77 -0.55 21.41
C CYS A 111 -4.44 -1.19 20.05
N PRO A 112 -5.18 -2.22 19.61
CA PRO A 112 -4.87 -2.90 18.37
C PRO A 112 -5.11 -2.01 17.15
N LEU A 113 -4.33 -2.25 16.10
CA LEU A 113 -4.64 -1.79 14.75
C LEU A 113 -5.60 -2.79 14.10
N ARG A 114 -6.46 -2.29 13.20
CA ARG A 114 -7.37 -3.10 12.39
C ARG A 114 -7.42 -2.56 10.97
N GLN A 115 -7.63 -3.44 10.01
CA GLN A 115 -8.01 -3.06 8.65
C GLN A 115 -9.45 -2.56 8.64
N ALA A 116 -9.76 -1.65 7.72
CA ALA A 116 -11.15 -1.28 7.46
C ALA A 116 -11.86 -2.42 6.73
N TRP A 117 -13.14 -2.66 7.05
CA TRP A 117 -13.94 -3.73 6.45
C TRP A 117 -13.90 -3.70 4.92
N GLY A 118 -14.14 -2.53 4.30
CA GLY A 118 -14.10 -2.40 2.84
C GLY A 118 -12.73 -2.71 2.21
N SER A 119 -11.63 -2.58 2.97
CA SER A 119 -10.30 -2.97 2.47
C SER A 119 -10.11 -4.50 2.48
N LEU A 120 -10.63 -5.17 3.51
CA LEU A 120 -10.62 -6.64 3.61
C LEU A 120 -11.54 -7.28 2.56
N ASP A 121 -12.72 -6.73 2.36
CA ASP A 121 -13.67 -7.19 1.34
C ASP A 121 -13.06 -7.12 -0.07
N ALA A 122 -12.50 -5.95 -0.42
CA ALA A 122 -11.83 -5.77 -1.71
C ALA A 122 -10.60 -6.69 -1.87
N LEU A 123 -9.88 -6.99 -0.78
CA LEU A 123 -8.77 -7.95 -0.78
C LEU A 123 -9.27 -9.37 -1.07
N ILE A 124 -10.33 -9.81 -0.39
CA ILE A 124 -10.92 -11.14 -0.60
C ILE A 124 -11.41 -11.30 -2.03
N GLY A 125 -12.08 -10.28 -2.60
CA GLY A 125 -12.49 -10.30 -4.01
C GLY A 125 -11.31 -10.48 -4.96
N ARG A 126 -10.20 -9.77 -4.73
CA ARG A 126 -8.98 -9.92 -5.54
C ARG A 126 -8.33 -11.30 -5.38
N LEU A 127 -8.26 -11.83 -4.16
CA LEU A 127 -7.71 -13.16 -3.91
C LEU A 127 -8.56 -14.27 -4.54
N ARG A 128 -9.88 -14.14 -4.52
CA ARG A 128 -10.81 -15.05 -5.20
C ARG A 128 -10.53 -15.09 -6.70
N ALA A 129 -10.42 -13.92 -7.35
CA ALA A 129 -10.09 -13.82 -8.76
C ALA A 129 -8.67 -14.35 -9.07
N ALA A 130 -7.68 -14.04 -8.23
CA ALA A 130 -6.33 -14.55 -8.39
C ALA A 130 -6.28 -16.09 -8.30
N TYR A 131 -7.06 -16.69 -7.41
CA TYR A 131 -7.13 -18.14 -7.24
C TYR A 131 -7.59 -18.84 -8.52
N GLU A 132 -8.65 -18.33 -9.15
CA GLU A 132 -9.19 -18.86 -10.41
C GLU A 132 -8.17 -18.75 -11.56
N GLU A 133 -7.50 -17.60 -11.67
CA GLU A 133 -6.45 -17.39 -12.68
C GLU A 133 -5.21 -18.26 -12.49
N ASN A 134 -4.95 -18.71 -11.26
CA ASN A 134 -3.86 -19.64 -10.95
C ASN A 134 -4.30 -21.12 -11.04
N GLY A 135 -5.40 -21.41 -11.74
CA GLY A 135 -5.90 -22.77 -12.00
C GLY A 135 -6.71 -23.38 -10.87
N GLY A 136 -7.08 -22.58 -9.87
CA GLY A 136 -7.95 -22.99 -8.78
C GLY A 136 -9.40 -23.15 -9.23
N LYS A 137 -10.06 -24.20 -8.77
CA LYS A 137 -11.48 -24.44 -9.11
C LYS A 137 -12.40 -23.66 -8.16
N PRO A 138 -13.48 -23.04 -8.66
CA PRO A 138 -14.42 -22.26 -7.83
C PRO A 138 -14.97 -23.06 -6.63
N GLU A 139 -15.28 -24.34 -6.79
CA GLU A 139 -15.81 -25.20 -5.73
C GLU A 139 -14.84 -25.48 -4.58
N SER A 140 -13.53 -25.34 -4.82
CA SER A 140 -12.48 -25.53 -3.82
C SER A 140 -11.84 -24.22 -3.38
N ASN A 141 -12.45 -23.09 -3.73
CA ASN A 141 -11.87 -21.79 -3.47
C ASN A 141 -11.98 -21.45 -1.96
N PRO A 142 -10.87 -21.30 -1.22
CA PRO A 142 -10.92 -21.02 0.22
C PRO A 142 -11.43 -19.62 0.54
N PHE A 143 -11.41 -18.72 -0.45
CA PHE A 143 -12.01 -17.38 -0.40
C PHE A 143 -13.49 -17.39 -0.78
N GLY A 144 -14.01 -18.57 -1.12
CA GLY A 144 -15.27 -18.84 -1.82
C GLY A 144 -16.55 -18.72 -1.01
N LEU A 145 -16.45 -18.67 0.32
CA LEU A 145 -17.59 -18.54 1.24
C LEU A 145 -18.49 -17.34 0.90
#